data_AF-A0A524HLD4-F1
#
_entry.id   AF-A0A524HLD4-F1
#
_cell.length_a   1.000
_cell.length_b   1.000
_cell.length_c   1.000
_cell.angle_alpha   90.00
_cell.angle_beta   90.00
_cell.angle_gamma   90.00
#
_symmetry.space_group_name_H-M   'P 1'
#
loop_
_entity.id
_entity.type
_entity.pdbx_description
1 polymer ?
#
loop_
_entity_poly.entity_id
_entity_poly.type
_entity_poly.pdbx_seq_one_letter_code
_entity_poly.pdbx_strand_id
1 'polypeptide(L)'
;MSAPLRDLERICRQHGPGLAERKAALLDRLAPRRLPTARAVSRLHEVLCYLRAYPDSPAILERVEQMLTLFPRRRDLRRHAAELQDSGIAGTPTYYPFFHPTALWLASRWPSQLTISWADLEYPDRLDRILPLLALWAETPGLDEAPLSVREWILRMKGPGETDAAFLIRRMEAVRAELPVREVMFEDLGIMFKLAPGPDTPARTHARVPRGRVHYVTRSLDTARPDLRLALRARPRGVRAVPRTEAQRLIALAREAMVARSRDLDTFAYGDPDDVRIVDMGDGLEFVAIGLIAERRLLLEAVYGFLTLKNGVP
;
A
#
# COMPACT_ATOMS: atom_id res chain seq x y z
N MET A 1 27.56 -2.14 -8.79
CA MET A 1 26.64 -1.00 -8.52
C MET A 1 26.99 0.15 -9.47
N SER A 2 26.03 0.75 -10.16
CA SER A 2 26.33 1.76 -11.18
C SER A 2 26.81 3.08 -10.56
N ALA A 3 27.89 3.69 -11.09
CA ALA A 3 28.42 4.95 -10.55
C ALA A 3 27.38 6.09 -10.47
N PRO A 4 26.55 6.36 -11.50
CA PRO A 4 25.49 7.38 -11.43
C PRO A 4 24.47 7.19 -10.31
N LEU A 5 24.10 5.95 -9.99
CA LEU A 5 23.13 5.67 -8.91
C LEU A 5 23.73 6.04 -7.55
N ARG A 6 24.98 5.64 -7.30
CA ARG A 6 25.70 6.02 -6.07
C ARG A 6 25.81 7.53 -5.90
N ASP A 7 26.13 8.22 -6.98
CA ASP A 7 26.25 9.67 -6.96
C ASP A 7 24.90 10.33 -6.66
N LEU A 8 23.81 9.84 -7.26
CA LEU A 8 22.48 10.37 -7.03
C LEU A 8 22.04 10.15 -5.57
N GLU A 9 22.26 8.96 -5.01
CA GLU A 9 21.95 8.66 -3.62
C GLU A 9 22.70 9.55 -2.62
N ARG A 10 23.96 9.86 -2.92
CA ARG A 10 24.77 10.73 -2.07
C ARG A 10 24.21 12.15 -2.00
N ILE A 11 23.65 12.64 -3.10
CA ILE A 11 23.19 14.03 -3.21
C ILE A 11 21.66 14.19 -3.13
N CYS A 12 20.87 13.11 -3.13
CA CYS A 12 19.41 13.21 -3.27
C CYS A 12 18.77 14.04 -2.15
N ARG A 13 19.28 13.96 -0.93
CA ARG A 13 18.84 14.71 0.26
C ARG A 13 19.50 16.09 0.41
N GLN A 14 20.46 16.41 -0.44
CA GLN A 14 21.17 17.68 -0.41
C GLN A 14 20.47 18.66 -1.34
N HIS A 15 20.29 19.91 -0.91
CA HIS A 15 19.69 20.97 -1.71
C HIS A 15 20.54 22.24 -1.58
N GLY A 16 20.68 22.96 -2.69
CA GLY A 16 21.54 24.12 -2.80
C GLY A 16 21.91 24.45 -4.25
N PRO A 17 22.71 25.51 -4.48
CA PRO A 17 23.08 25.95 -5.82
C PRO A 17 23.71 24.84 -6.67
N GLY A 18 23.25 24.67 -7.92
CA GLY A 18 23.76 23.67 -8.88
C GLY A 18 23.40 22.20 -8.60
N LEU A 19 22.86 21.86 -7.42
CA LEU A 19 22.51 20.46 -7.11
C LEU A 19 21.31 19.95 -7.91
N ALA A 20 20.33 20.79 -8.21
CA ALA A 20 19.19 20.42 -9.05
C ALA A 20 19.65 19.98 -10.45
N GLU A 21 20.53 20.75 -11.11
CA GLU A 21 21.08 20.41 -12.43
C GLU A 21 21.89 19.11 -12.39
N ARG A 22 22.69 18.91 -11.33
CA ARG A 22 23.45 17.68 -11.14
C ARG A 22 22.54 16.47 -10.94
N LYS A 23 21.46 16.59 -10.16
CA LYS A 23 20.45 15.53 -9.99
C LYS A 23 19.77 15.22 -11.33
N ALA A 24 19.38 16.24 -12.09
CA ALA A 24 18.75 16.07 -13.40
C ALA A 24 19.66 15.28 -14.36
N ALA A 25 20.93 15.67 -14.49
CA ALA A 25 21.90 14.95 -15.33
C ALA A 25 22.09 13.48 -14.91
N LEU A 26 22.05 13.18 -13.61
CA LEU A 26 22.13 11.81 -13.11
C LEU A 26 20.85 11.01 -13.40
N LEU A 27 19.67 11.62 -13.24
CA LEU A 27 18.38 11.02 -13.59
C LEU A 27 18.33 10.68 -15.09
N ASP A 28 18.74 11.61 -15.96
CA ASP A 28 18.75 11.42 -17.42
C ASP A 28 19.68 10.25 -17.82
N ARG A 29 20.82 10.09 -17.13
CA ARG A 29 21.73 8.94 -17.33
C ARG A 29 21.17 7.62 -16.79
N LEU A 30 20.34 7.66 -15.74
CA LEU A 30 19.76 6.48 -15.10
C LEU A 30 18.48 6.00 -15.78
N ALA A 31 17.72 6.90 -16.40
CA ALA A 31 16.45 6.59 -17.05
C ALA A 31 16.55 5.43 -18.05
N PRO A 32 17.46 5.44 -19.05
CA PRO A 32 17.58 4.34 -20.03
C PRO A 32 18.44 3.17 -19.52
N ARG A 33 19.16 3.35 -18.41
CA ARG A 33 20.19 2.41 -17.96
C ARG A 33 19.57 1.21 -17.26
N ARG A 34 19.99 0.00 -17.63
CA ARG A 34 19.62 -1.23 -16.92
C ARG A 34 20.52 -1.44 -15.71
N LEU A 35 19.91 -1.72 -14.57
CA LEU A 35 20.60 -1.99 -13.32
C LEU A 35 20.83 -3.50 -13.17
N PRO A 36 22.00 -3.93 -12.68
CA PRO A 36 22.40 -5.34 -12.72
C PRO A 36 21.80 -6.20 -11.60
N THR A 37 21.18 -5.59 -10.58
CA THR A 37 20.69 -6.31 -9.38
C THR A 37 19.35 -5.76 -8.91
N ALA A 38 18.54 -6.62 -8.28
CA ALA A 38 17.30 -6.24 -7.60
C ALA A 38 17.50 -5.07 -6.64
N ARG A 39 18.53 -5.16 -5.79
CA ARG A 39 18.88 -4.09 -4.83
C ARG A 39 19.15 -2.75 -5.50
N ALA A 40 19.78 -2.72 -6.68
CA ALA A 40 20.00 -1.46 -7.39
C ALA A 40 18.69 -0.89 -7.95
N VAL A 41 17.80 -1.74 -8.48
CA VAL A 41 16.47 -1.33 -8.95
C VAL A 41 15.65 -0.74 -7.81
N SER A 42 15.59 -1.43 -6.67
CA SER A 42 14.91 -0.94 -5.46
C SER A 42 15.49 0.40 -4.98
N ARG A 43 16.82 0.54 -4.91
CA ARG A 43 17.47 1.81 -4.51
C ARG A 43 17.14 2.98 -5.44
N LEU A 44 17.10 2.74 -6.76
CA LEU A 44 16.64 3.76 -7.70
C LEU A 44 15.19 4.16 -7.41
N HIS A 45 14.31 3.18 -7.20
CA HIS A 45 12.91 3.44 -6.85
C HIS A 45 12.76 4.28 -5.58
N GLU A 46 13.47 3.95 -4.51
CA GLU A 46 13.47 4.73 -3.26
C GLU A 46 13.87 6.19 -3.48
N VAL A 47 14.93 6.42 -4.26
CA VAL A 47 15.39 7.77 -4.59
C VAL A 47 14.34 8.54 -5.39
N LEU A 48 13.67 7.89 -6.35
CA LEU A 48 12.59 8.52 -7.12
C LEU A 48 11.39 8.87 -6.23
N CYS A 49 10.96 7.97 -5.34
CA CYS A 49 9.90 8.25 -4.38
C CYS A 49 10.27 9.44 -3.46
N TYR A 50 11.51 9.48 -2.97
CA TYR A 50 12.01 10.62 -2.18
C TYR A 50 11.99 11.93 -2.98
N LEU A 51 12.54 11.95 -4.20
CA LEU A 51 12.60 13.15 -5.03
C LEU A 51 11.21 13.61 -5.51
N ARG A 52 10.22 12.70 -5.59
CA ARG A 52 8.81 13.09 -5.84
C ARG A 52 8.22 13.85 -4.66
N ALA A 53 8.55 13.42 -3.44
CA ALA A 53 8.11 14.08 -2.20
C ALA A 53 8.89 15.38 -1.92
N TYR A 54 10.20 15.40 -2.16
CA TYR A 54 11.10 16.52 -1.88
C TYR A 54 11.79 17.03 -3.17
N PRO A 55 11.05 17.49 -4.19
CA PRO A 55 11.64 17.95 -5.44
C PRO A 55 12.38 19.28 -5.24
N ASP A 56 13.55 19.43 -5.86
CA ASP A 56 14.29 20.69 -5.88
C ASP A 56 13.60 21.76 -6.73
N SER A 57 12.94 21.34 -7.82
CA SER A 57 12.36 22.21 -8.83
C SER A 57 11.27 21.49 -9.64
N PRO A 58 10.43 22.22 -10.41
CA PRO A 58 9.46 21.60 -11.31
C PRO A 58 10.09 20.62 -12.30
N ALA A 59 11.27 20.95 -12.85
CA ALA A 59 11.98 20.14 -13.82
C ALA A 59 12.49 18.80 -13.25
N ILE A 60 12.83 18.75 -11.95
CA ILE A 60 13.15 17.50 -11.26
C ILE A 60 11.90 16.67 -11.04
N LEU A 61 10.81 17.29 -10.57
CA LEU A 61 9.56 16.59 -10.34
C LEU A 61 9.04 15.92 -11.62
N GLU A 62 9.05 16.64 -12.75
CA GLU A 62 8.61 16.11 -14.04
C GLU A 62 9.41 14.86 -14.46
N ARG A 63 10.75 14.92 -14.40
CA ARG A 63 11.62 13.77 -14.71
C ARG A 63 11.31 12.58 -13.82
N VAL A 64 11.17 12.82 -12.52
CA VAL A 64 10.89 11.77 -11.53
C VAL A 64 9.52 11.13 -11.79
N GLU A 65 8.48 11.94 -12.06
CA GLU A 65 7.13 11.44 -12.37
C GLU A 65 7.11 10.63 -13.67
N GLN A 66 7.84 11.07 -14.71
CA GLN A 66 8.01 10.30 -15.95
C GLN A 66 8.71 8.96 -15.69
N MET A 67 9.80 8.97 -14.92
CA MET A 67 10.54 7.75 -14.58
C MET A 67 9.69 6.77 -13.74
N LEU A 68 8.90 7.26 -12.77
CA LEU A 68 8.00 6.44 -11.96
C LEU A 68 6.86 5.85 -12.80
N THR A 69 6.28 6.63 -13.72
CA THR A 69 5.23 6.18 -14.64
C THR A 69 5.72 5.03 -15.52
N LEU A 70 6.95 5.10 -16.01
CA LEU A 70 7.56 4.07 -16.86
C LEU A 70 8.24 2.95 -16.05
N PHE A 71 8.34 3.07 -14.73
CA PHE A 71 9.08 2.15 -13.88
C PHE A 71 8.62 0.69 -14.01
N PRO A 72 7.31 0.37 -14.03
CA PRO A 72 6.82 -1.00 -14.19
C PRO A 72 7.21 -1.64 -15.54
N ARG A 73 7.58 -0.82 -16.54
CA ARG A 73 7.96 -1.27 -17.88
C ARG A 73 9.46 -1.57 -18.01
N ARG A 74 10.25 -1.28 -16.98
CA ARG A 74 11.71 -1.49 -17.04
C ARG A 74 12.04 -2.98 -17.12
N ARG A 75 12.97 -3.33 -18.01
CA ARG A 75 13.38 -4.74 -18.23
C ARG A 75 14.15 -5.32 -17.04
N ASP A 76 14.93 -4.50 -16.34
CA ASP A 76 15.65 -4.91 -15.13
C ASP A 76 14.68 -5.19 -13.96
N LEU A 77 13.62 -4.39 -13.79
CA LEU A 77 12.54 -4.70 -12.85
C LEU A 77 11.90 -6.05 -13.14
N ARG A 78 11.48 -6.30 -14.39
CA ARG A 78 10.87 -7.58 -14.79
C ARG A 78 11.80 -8.77 -14.55
N ARG A 79 13.10 -8.60 -14.85
CA ARG A 79 14.13 -9.61 -14.62
C ARG A 79 14.26 -9.97 -13.13
N HIS A 80 14.19 -8.97 -12.26
CA HIS A 80 14.38 -9.11 -10.82
C HIS A 80 13.06 -9.15 -10.02
N ALA A 81 11.92 -9.36 -10.68
CA ALA A 81 10.60 -9.22 -10.06
C ALA A 81 10.39 -10.18 -8.87
N ALA A 82 10.92 -11.40 -8.95
CA ALA A 82 10.84 -12.39 -7.86
C ALA A 82 11.62 -11.93 -6.62
N GLU A 83 12.84 -11.41 -6.79
CA GLU A 83 13.66 -10.86 -5.70
C GLU A 83 13.07 -9.57 -5.10
N LEU A 84 12.13 -8.93 -5.80
CA LEU A 84 11.50 -7.66 -5.43
C LEU A 84 10.04 -7.83 -4.98
N GLN A 85 9.58 -9.06 -4.74
CA GLN A 85 8.29 -9.26 -4.08
C GLN A 85 8.26 -8.50 -2.73
N ASP A 86 7.07 -8.04 -2.34
CA ASP A 86 6.83 -7.28 -1.10
C ASP A 86 7.55 -5.92 -1.01
N SER A 87 8.20 -5.48 -2.09
CA SER A 87 8.85 -4.17 -2.14
C SER A 87 7.88 -2.99 -2.31
N GLY A 88 6.61 -3.26 -2.64
CA GLY A 88 5.62 -2.23 -2.95
C GLY A 88 5.91 -1.45 -4.24
N ILE A 89 6.81 -1.96 -5.10
CA ILE A 89 7.11 -1.38 -6.40
C ILE A 89 6.04 -1.86 -7.39
N ALA A 90 5.41 -0.94 -8.11
CA ALA A 90 4.47 -1.32 -9.17
C ALA A 90 5.14 -2.26 -10.19
N GLY A 91 4.50 -3.40 -10.46
CA GLY A 91 5.06 -4.49 -11.25
C GLY A 91 5.60 -5.67 -10.43
N THR A 92 5.61 -5.59 -9.09
CA THR A 92 5.97 -6.71 -8.19
C THR A 92 4.76 -7.15 -7.35
N PRO A 93 4.60 -8.45 -7.06
CA PRO A 93 3.52 -8.93 -6.21
C PRO A 93 3.73 -8.54 -4.74
N THR A 94 2.64 -8.52 -3.98
CA THR A 94 2.64 -8.39 -2.51
C THR A 94 1.98 -9.63 -1.90
N TYR A 95 2.63 -10.23 -0.92
CA TYR A 95 2.15 -11.34 -0.12
C TYR A 95 1.90 -10.84 1.30
N TYR A 96 0.70 -11.07 1.82
CA TYR A 96 0.37 -10.72 3.20
C TYR A 96 -0.89 -11.45 3.69
N PRO A 97 -0.97 -11.83 4.97
CA PRO A 97 -2.21 -12.27 5.60
C PRO A 97 -3.04 -11.05 6.00
N PHE A 98 -3.72 -10.43 5.03
CA PHE A 98 -4.56 -9.25 5.27
C PHE A 98 -5.69 -9.57 6.27
N PHE A 99 -5.99 -8.62 7.16
CA PHE A 99 -7.15 -8.76 8.03
C PHE A 99 -8.44 -8.68 7.21
N HIS A 100 -9.51 -9.27 7.76
CA HIS A 100 -10.82 -9.37 7.11
C HIS A 100 -11.27 -8.10 6.34
N PRO A 101 -11.30 -6.89 6.95
CA PRO A 101 -11.78 -5.69 6.24
C PRO A 101 -10.92 -5.30 5.03
N THR A 102 -9.60 -5.48 5.12
CA THR A 102 -8.67 -5.18 4.03
C THR A 102 -8.74 -6.24 2.94
N ALA A 103 -8.85 -7.52 3.31
CA ALA A 103 -9.07 -8.61 2.36
C ALA A 103 -10.37 -8.40 1.57
N LEU A 104 -11.46 -8.04 2.25
CA LEU A 104 -12.75 -7.71 1.62
C LEU A 104 -12.64 -6.51 0.67
N TRP A 105 -11.96 -5.45 1.08
CA TRP A 105 -11.72 -4.28 0.25
C TRP A 105 -10.90 -4.62 -1.01
N LEU A 106 -9.84 -5.42 -0.87
CA LEU A 106 -9.02 -5.89 -1.98
C LEU A 106 -9.80 -6.80 -2.93
N ALA A 107 -10.57 -7.76 -2.41
CA ALA A 107 -11.43 -8.65 -3.21
C ALA A 107 -12.56 -7.90 -3.93
N SER A 108 -12.99 -6.75 -3.40
CA SER A 108 -13.98 -5.91 -4.05
C SER A 108 -13.38 -5.08 -5.19
N ARG A 109 -12.16 -4.54 -5.01
CA ARG A 109 -11.56 -3.60 -5.97
C ARG A 109 -10.66 -4.26 -7.01
N TRP A 110 -9.98 -5.34 -6.65
CA TRP A 110 -9.07 -6.10 -7.51
C TRP A 110 -9.31 -7.61 -7.43
N PRO A 111 -10.56 -8.08 -7.67
CA PRO A 111 -10.92 -9.50 -7.52
C PRO A 111 -10.08 -10.44 -8.39
N SER A 112 -9.65 -10.00 -9.58
CA SER A 112 -8.88 -10.83 -10.50
C SER A 112 -7.37 -10.80 -10.24
N GLN A 113 -6.89 -9.98 -9.30
CA GLN A 113 -5.47 -9.88 -8.93
C GLN A 113 -5.17 -10.54 -7.58
N LEU A 114 -6.19 -10.84 -6.77
CA LEU A 114 -6.03 -11.42 -5.44
C LEU A 114 -6.18 -12.94 -5.52
N THR A 115 -5.18 -13.69 -5.05
CA THR A 115 -5.23 -15.17 -5.00
C THR A 115 -4.70 -15.70 -3.67
N ILE A 116 -5.02 -16.92 -3.31
CA ILE A 116 -4.44 -17.61 -2.15
C ILE A 116 -3.02 -18.07 -2.51
N SER A 117 -2.04 -17.81 -1.64
CA SER A 117 -0.72 -18.42 -1.76
C SER A 117 -0.74 -19.82 -1.14
N TRP A 118 -1.21 -20.81 -1.90
CA TRP A 118 -1.35 -22.19 -1.42
C TRP A 118 -0.04 -22.82 -0.94
N ALA A 119 1.10 -22.38 -1.48
CA ALA A 119 2.41 -22.85 -1.05
C ALA A 119 2.78 -22.38 0.37
N ASP A 120 2.15 -21.29 0.84
CA ASP A 120 2.38 -20.66 2.14
C ASP A 120 1.22 -20.92 3.12
N LEU A 121 0.30 -21.83 2.79
CA LEU A 121 -0.82 -22.18 3.67
C LEU A 121 -0.32 -23.10 4.79
N GLU A 122 -0.13 -22.53 5.99
CA GLU A 122 0.43 -23.25 7.14
C GLU A 122 -0.56 -24.24 7.77
N TYR A 123 -1.85 -23.90 7.80
CA TYR A 123 -2.89 -24.68 8.49
C TYR A 123 -4.06 -25.06 7.57
N PRO A 124 -3.88 -25.96 6.59
CA PRO A 124 -4.94 -26.37 5.68
C PRO A 124 -6.18 -26.92 6.40
N ASP A 125 -6.00 -27.60 7.54
CA ASP A 125 -7.09 -28.16 8.35
C ASP A 125 -8.05 -27.09 8.89
N ARG A 126 -7.60 -25.86 9.12
CA ARG A 126 -8.49 -24.77 9.59
C ARG A 126 -9.47 -24.35 8.50
N LEU A 127 -8.98 -24.27 7.26
CA LEU A 127 -9.81 -23.97 6.10
C LEU A 127 -10.75 -25.13 5.76
N ASP A 128 -10.28 -26.36 5.94
CA ASP A 128 -11.08 -27.57 5.74
C ASP A 128 -12.28 -27.64 6.70
N ARG A 129 -12.08 -27.35 7.98
CA ARG A 129 -13.16 -27.33 9.00
C ARG A 129 -14.28 -26.35 8.69
N ILE A 130 -14.00 -25.25 8.00
CA ILE A 130 -15.01 -24.24 7.65
C ILE A 130 -15.59 -24.45 6.25
N LEU A 131 -15.08 -25.41 5.48
CA LEU A 131 -15.53 -25.68 4.12
C LEU A 131 -17.06 -25.92 4.01
N PRO A 132 -17.72 -26.64 4.95
CA PRO A 132 -19.18 -26.77 4.94
C PRO A 132 -19.94 -25.45 5.08
N LEU A 133 -19.32 -24.41 5.67
CA LEU A 133 -19.91 -23.06 5.77
C LEU A 133 -19.82 -22.28 4.45
N LEU A 134 -18.91 -22.67 3.55
CA LEU A 134 -18.67 -22.00 2.27
C LEU A 134 -19.46 -22.66 1.12
N ALA A 135 -19.85 -23.92 1.30
CA ALA A 135 -20.60 -24.72 0.34
C ALA A 135 -22.11 -24.45 0.40
N LEU A 136 -22.82 -24.80 -0.67
CA LEU A 136 -24.27 -24.94 -0.60
C LEU A 136 -24.62 -26.18 0.23
N TRP A 137 -25.76 -26.14 0.92
CA TRP A 137 -26.22 -27.30 1.72
C TRP A 137 -26.32 -28.59 0.90
N ALA A 138 -26.68 -28.50 -0.39
CA ALA A 138 -26.76 -29.66 -1.28
C ALA A 138 -25.38 -30.26 -1.64
N GLU A 139 -24.29 -29.53 -1.44
CA GLU A 139 -22.93 -29.97 -1.76
C GLU A 139 -22.24 -30.65 -0.56
N THR A 140 -22.77 -30.52 0.66
CA THR A 140 -22.12 -30.99 1.89
C THR A 140 -21.86 -32.50 1.94
N PRO A 141 -22.73 -33.42 1.45
CA PRO A 141 -22.40 -34.85 1.44
C PRO A 141 -21.18 -35.17 0.58
N GLY A 142 -20.97 -34.40 -0.50
CA GLY A 142 -19.83 -34.59 -1.38
C GLY A 142 -18.50 -34.28 -0.71
N LEU A 143 -18.48 -33.34 0.27
CA LEU A 143 -17.27 -32.92 0.97
C LEU A 143 -16.62 -34.07 1.77
N ASP A 144 -17.43 -34.99 2.31
CA ASP A 144 -16.95 -36.14 3.09
C ASP A 144 -16.59 -37.35 2.22
N GLU A 145 -17.25 -37.51 1.06
CA GLU A 145 -17.13 -38.70 0.21
C GLU A 145 -15.98 -38.61 -0.80
N ALA A 146 -15.65 -37.42 -1.29
CA ALA A 146 -14.61 -37.26 -2.29
C ALA A 146 -13.23 -37.06 -1.64
N PRO A 147 -12.19 -37.78 -2.07
CA PRO A 147 -10.83 -37.64 -1.52
C PRO A 147 -10.12 -36.41 -2.13
N LEU A 148 -10.73 -35.23 -2.00
CA LEU A 148 -10.20 -33.96 -2.49
C LEU A 148 -9.61 -33.16 -1.33
N SER A 149 -8.48 -32.52 -1.58
CA SER A 149 -7.92 -31.52 -0.69
C SER A 149 -8.79 -30.26 -0.63
N VAL A 150 -8.67 -29.48 0.45
CA VAL A 150 -9.34 -28.19 0.60
C VAL A 150 -9.10 -27.22 -0.57
N ARG A 151 -7.91 -27.28 -1.18
CA ARG A 151 -7.56 -26.52 -2.38
C ARG A 151 -8.38 -26.96 -3.58
N GLU A 152 -8.48 -28.25 -3.82
CA GLU A 152 -9.24 -28.81 -4.95
C GLU A 152 -10.73 -28.49 -4.80
N TRP A 153 -11.26 -28.57 -3.58
CA TRP A 153 -12.62 -28.15 -3.28
C TRP A 153 -12.88 -26.68 -3.60
N ILE A 154 -12.03 -25.77 -3.12
CA ILE A 154 -12.17 -24.33 -3.40
C ILE A 154 -12.08 -24.04 -4.91
N LEU A 155 -11.15 -24.70 -5.61
CA LEU A 155 -11.03 -24.56 -7.07
C LEU A 155 -12.24 -25.09 -7.84
N ARG A 156 -12.96 -26.07 -7.28
CA ARG A 156 -14.18 -26.64 -7.87
C ARG A 156 -15.43 -25.83 -7.55
N MET A 157 -15.51 -25.24 -6.35
CA MET A 157 -16.67 -24.44 -5.91
C MET A 157 -16.65 -23.00 -6.44
N LYS A 158 -15.47 -22.44 -6.72
CA LYS A 158 -15.36 -21.08 -7.26
C LYS A 158 -15.94 -20.97 -8.67
N GLY A 159 -16.41 -19.78 -9.03
CA GLY A 159 -16.81 -19.48 -10.40
C GLY A 159 -15.64 -19.58 -11.40
N PRO A 160 -15.92 -19.82 -12.71
CA PRO A 160 -14.87 -19.95 -13.73
C PRO A 160 -14.03 -18.68 -13.91
N GLY A 161 -14.62 -17.50 -13.72
CA GLY A 161 -13.94 -16.19 -13.78
C GLY A 161 -13.51 -15.63 -12.42
N GLU A 162 -13.68 -16.39 -11.34
CA GLU A 162 -13.38 -15.96 -9.97
C GLU A 162 -12.05 -16.59 -9.50
N THR A 163 -11.26 -15.82 -8.76
CA THR A 163 -10.06 -16.33 -8.07
C THR A 163 -10.45 -17.07 -6.80
N ASP A 164 -9.61 -17.99 -6.33
CA ASP A 164 -9.77 -18.65 -5.03
C ASP A 164 -9.93 -17.68 -3.85
N ALA A 165 -9.13 -16.60 -3.78
CA ALA A 165 -9.23 -15.62 -2.70
C ALA A 165 -10.53 -14.83 -2.75
N ALA A 166 -10.90 -14.27 -3.92
CA ALA A 166 -12.18 -13.56 -4.06
C ALA A 166 -13.38 -14.45 -3.73
N PHE A 167 -13.36 -15.72 -4.15
CA PHE A 167 -14.38 -16.70 -3.77
C PHE A 167 -14.45 -16.85 -2.26
N LEU A 168 -13.33 -17.20 -1.61
CA LEU A 168 -13.30 -17.43 -0.16
C LEU A 168 -13.78 -16.21 0.62
N ILE A 169 -13.25 -15.03 0.31
CA ILE A 169 -13.58 -13.79 1.01
C ILE A 169 -15.07 -13.45 0.87
N ARG A 170 -15.65 -13.59 -0.34
CA ARG A 170 -17.07 -13.33 -0.56
C ARG A 170 -17.97 -14.36 0.12
N ARG A 171 -17.56 -15.62 0.15
CA ARG A 171 -18.30 -16.69 0.85
C ARG A 171 -18.28 -16.47 2.35
N MET A 172 -17.13 -16.10 2.91
CA MET A 172 -17.00 -15.71 4.32
C MET A 172 -17.89 -14.51 4.65
N GLU A 173 -17.95 -13.50 3.78
CA GLU A 173 -18.83 -12.34 3.97
C GLU A 173 -20.33 -12.72 3.91
N ALA A 174 -20.68 -13.78 3.16
CA ALA A 174 -22.05 -14.28 3.06
C ALA A 174 -22.47 -15.20 4.22
N VAL A 175 -21.53 -15.64 5.08
CA VAL A 175 -21.85 -16.44 6.27
C VAL A 175 -22.72 -15.61 7.22
N ARG A 176 -23.84 -16.17 7.65
CA ARG A 176 -24.77 -15.53 8.59
C ARG A 176 -24.20 -15.53 10.01
N ALA A 177 -23.28 -14.60 10.27
CA ALA A 177 -22.70 -14.35 11.57
C ALA A 177 -22.48 -12.86 11.79
N GLU A 178 -22.43 -12.44 13.06
CA GLU A 178 -22.07 -11.07 13.42
C GLU A 178 -20.64 -10.75 12.96
N LEU A 179 -20.38 -9.48 12.64
CA LEU A 179 -19.10 -9.06 12.07
C LEU A 179 -17.88 -9.45 12.94
N PRO A 180 -17.87 -9.28 14.28
CA PRO A 180 -16.74 -9.72 15.10
C PRO A 180 -16.47 -11.22 15.01
N VAL A 181 -17.52 -12.05 14.85
CA VAL A 181 -17.37 -13.50 14.69
C VAL A 181 -16.75 -13.82 13.33
N ARG A 182 -17.18 -13.15 12.26
CA ARG A 182 -16.60 -13.31 10.91
C ARG A 182 -15.13 -12.92 10.86
N GLU A 183 -14.75 -11.84 11.54
CA GLU A 183 -13.36 -11.40 11.68
C GLU A 183 -12.49 -12.46 12.34
N VAL A 184 -12.86 -12.89 13.54
CA VAL A 184 -12.10 -13.91 14.28
C VAL A 184 -11.99 -15.20 13.48
N MET A 185 -13.08 -15.66 12.86
CA MET A 185 -13.05 -16.84 11.99
C MET A 185 -12.11 -16.65 10.80
N PHE A 186 -12.14 -15.50 10.13
CA PHE A 186 -11.31 -15.22 8.96
C PHE A 186 -9.83 -15.11 9.34
N GLU A 187 -9.52 -14.42 10.43
CA GLU A 187 -8.17 -14.22 10.94
C GLU A 187 -7.53 -15.53 11.41
N ASP A 188 -8.31 -16.42 12.04
CA ASP A 188 -7.84 -17.75 12.46
C ASP A 188 -7.38 -18.62 11.29
N LEU A 189 -7.89 -18.38 10.07
CA LEU A 189 -7.43 -19.11 8.89
C LEU A 189 -5.96 -18.82 8.54
N GLY A 190 -5.43 -17.65 8.95
CA GLY A 190 -4.02 -17.29 8.73
C GLY A 190 -3.60 -17.30 7.26
N ILE A 191 -4.52 -17.03 6.33
CA ILE A 191 -4.30 -17.24 4.90
C ILE A 191 -3.35 -16.19 4.35
N MET A 192 -2.23 -16.65 3.80
CA MET A 192 -1.36 -15.80 2.99
C MET A 192 -2.02 -15.49 1.65
N PHE A 193 -2.36 -14.23 1.42
CA PHE A 193 -2.86 -13.77 0.12
C PHE A 193 -1.71 -13.25 -0.73
N LYS A 194 -1.83 -13.46 -2.04
CA LYS A 194 -1.00 -12.84 -3.07
C LYS A 194 -1.83 -11.82 -3.82
N LEU A 195 -1.41 -10.56 -3.78
CA LEU A 195 -1.89 -9.51 -4.67
C LEU A 195 -0.93 -9.37 -5.85
N ALA A 196 -1.37 -9.82 -7.03
CA ALA A 196 -0.63 -9.68 -8.27
C ALA A 196 -0.57 -8.21 -8.72
N PRO A 197 0.54 -7.78 -9.38
CA PRO A 197 0.65 -6.41 -9.84
C PRO A 197 -0.33 -6.13 -10.99
N GLY A 198 -1.05 -5.02 -10.89
CA GLY A 198 -1.93 -4.46 -11.91
C GLY A 198 -1.63 -2.97 -12.16
N PRO A 199 -2.34 -2.33 -13.11
CA PRO A 199 -2.13 -0.93 -13.46
C PRO A 199 -2.48 0.04 -12.32
N ASP A 200 -3.43 -0.33 -11.46
CA ASP A 200 -3.96 0.50 -10.38
C ASP A 200 -3.94 -0.21 -9.01
N THR A 201 -3.35 -1.41 -8.92
CA THR A 201 -3.15 -2.10 -7.65
C THR A 201 -2.25 -1.28 -6.71
N PRO A 202 -2.43 -1.38 -5.38
CA PRO A 202 -1.63 -0.66 -4.39
C PRO A 202 -0.13 -0.75 -4.66
N ALA A 203 0.52 0.39 -4.86
CA ALA A 203 1.95 0.48 -5.06
C ALA A 203 2.50 1.86 -4.70
N ARG A 204 3.66 1.89 -4.04
CA ARG A 204 4.37 3.13 -3.67
C ARG A 204 4.74 3.96 -4.91
N THR A 205 4.95 3.29 -6.06
CA THR A 205 5.24 3.92 -7.35
C THR A 205 4.15 4.92 -7.77
N HIS A 206 2.87 4.63 -7.49
CA HIS A 206 1.74 5.47 -7.92
C HIS A 206 1.10 6.24 -6.75
N ALA A 207 1.39 5.85 -5.51
CA ALA A 207 0.82 6.44 -4.30
C ALA A 207 1.04 7.97 -4.21
N ARG A 208 -0.03 8.73 -4.43
CA ARG A 208 -0.09 10.19 -4.28
C ARG A 208 -1.53 10.68 -4.26
N VAL A 209 -1.80 11.74 -3.51
CA VAL A 209 -2.97 12.61 -3.71
C VAL A 209 -2.54 13.89 -4.43
N PRO A 210 -3.18 14.27 -5.54
CA PRO A 210 -2.90 15.55 -6.20
C PRO A 210 -3.14 16.73 -5.25
N ARG A 211 -2.18 17.65 -5.19
CA ARG A 211 -2.28 18.91 -4.43
C ARG A 211 -2.04 20.08 -5.38
N GLY A 212 -2.76 21.19 -5.15
CA GLY A 212 -2.72 22.35 -6.03
C GLY A 212 -1.38 23.10 -6.03
N ARG A 213 -0.59 22.99 -4.95
CA ARG A 213 0.73 23.62 -4.85
C ARG A 213 1.77 22.61 -4.34
N VAL A 214 2.90 22.54 -5.04
CA VAL A 214 4.08 21.77 -4.62
C VAL A 214 5.06 22.70 -3.92
N HIS A 215 5.57 22.28 -2.76
CA HIS A 215 6.69 22.93 -2.10
C HIS A 215 8.01 22.37 -2.62
N TYR A 216 8.77 23.19 -3.33
CA TYR A 216 10.11 22.86 -3.81
C TYR A 216 11.17 23.12 -2.75
N VAL A 217 12.03 22.13 -2.51
CA VAL A 217 13.03 22.16 -1.45
C VAL A 217 14.34 22.71 -2.01
N THR A 218 14.64 23.96 -1.67
CA THR A 218 15.84 24.66 -2.17
C THR A 218 16.99 24.71 -1.17
N ARG A 219 16.74 24.31 0.08
CA ARG A 219 17.72 24.22 1.17
C ARG A 219 17.60 22.86 1.84
N SER A 220 18.75 22.28 2.20
CA SER A 220 18.78 20.98 2.87
C SER A 220 18.01 21.04 4.18
N LEU A 221 17.31 19.95 4.51
CA LEU A 221 16.63 19.82 5.79
C LEU A 221 17.67 19.85 6.92
N ASP A 222 17.32 20.51 8.02
CA ASP A 222 18.11 20.46 9.23
C ASP A 222 18.00 19.04 9.83
N THR A 223 19.15 18.38 10.00
CA THR A 223 19.25 17.05 10.60
C THR A 223 19.70 17.11 12.06
N ALA A 224 19.88 18.31 12.63
CA ALA A 224 20.15 18.46 14.05
C ALA A 224 18.95 17.96 14.87
N ARG A 225 19.23 17.51 16.09
CA ARG A 225 18.18 17.10 17.02
C ARG A 225 17.29 18.32 17.33
N PRO A 226 15.97 18.23 17.13
CA PRO A 226 15.09 19.37 17.40
C PRO A 226 15.02 19.67 18.90
N ASP A 227 14.85 20.95 19.24
CA ASP A 227 14.44 21.34 20.59
C ASP A 227 12.98 20.93 20.79
N LEU A 228 12.76 19.91 21.64
CA LEU A 228 11.43 19.36 21.91
C LEU A 228 10.48 20.39 22.53
N ARG A 229 10.98 21.35 23.32
CA ARG A 229 10.12 22.38 23.92
C ARG A 229 9.59 23.34 22.86
N LEU A 230 10.42 23.68 21.87
CA LEU A 230 9.99 24.47 20.72
C LEU A 230 9.06 23.65 19.80
N ALA A 231 9.40 22.39 19.53
CA ALA A 231 8.58 21.51 18.70
C ALA A 231 7.18 21.30 19.27
N LEU A 232 7.04 21.10 20.59
CA LEU A 232 5.74 20.98 21.27
C LEU A 232 4.88 22.25 21.20
N ARG A 233 5.51 23.42 21.00
CA ARG A 233 4.82 24.70 20.83
C ARG A 233 4.46 24.99 19.39
N ALA A 234 5.02 24.25 18.43
CA ALA A 234 4.67 24.40 17.03
C ALA A 234 3.17 24.20 16.84
N ARG A 235 2.55 25.06 16.03
CA ARG A 235 1.13 24.98 15.69
C ARG A 235 1.01 24.63 14.21
N PRO A 236 0.04 23.79 13.82
CA PRO A 236 -0.27 23.61 12.41
C PRO A 236 -0.71 24.94 11.81
N ARG A 237 -0.44 25.14 10.52
CA ARG A 237 -0.96 26.28 9.74
C ARG A 237 -2.48 26.24 9.66
N GLY A 238 -3.06 25.05 9.66
CA GLY A 238 -4.51 24.86 9.72
C GLY A 238 -4.89 23.41 9.96
N VAL A 239 -6.10 23.22 10.52
CA VAL A 239 -6.75 21.91 10.62
C VAL A 239 -8.11 22.04 9.99
N ARG A 240 -8.40 21.23 8.96
CA ARG A 240 -9.67 21.27 8.25
C ARG A 240 -10.30 19.89 8.14
N ALA A 241 -11.62 19.82 8.28
CA ALA A 241 -12.38 18.68 7.80
C ALA A 241 -12.32 18.64 6.27
N VAL A 242 -12.44 17.44 5.71
CA VAL A 242 -12.49 17.22 4.26
C VAL A 242 -13.89 16.80 3.83
N PRO A 243 -14.35 17.12 2.61
CA PRO A 243 -15.58 16.54 2.07
C PRO A 243 -15.48 15.02 2.02
N ARG A 244 -16.61 14.32 2.22
CA ARG A 244 -16.68 12.85 2.26
C ARG A 244 -15.99 12.15 1.09
N THR A 245 -16.09 12.70 -0.12
CA THR A 245 -15.44 12.14 -1.32
C THR A 245 -13.91 12.34 -1.34
N GLU A 246 -13.38 13.41 -0.73
CA GLU A 246 -11.94 13.55 -0.47
C GLU A 246 -11.51 12.60 0.66
N ALA A 247 -12.30 12.49 1.73
CA ALA A 247 -12.05 11.58 2.86
C ALA A 247 -11.89 10.12 2.40
N GLN A 248 -12.83 9.61 1.59
CA GLN A 248 -12.78 8.26 1.04
C GLN A 248 -11.51 7.99 0.22
N ARG A 249 -11.07 8.99 -0.57
CA ARG A 249 -9.82 8.89 -1.35
C ARG A 249 -8.59 8.86 -0.45
N LEU A 250 -8.59 9.62 0.65
CA LEU A 250 -7.50 9.63 1.61
C LEU A 250 -7.43 8.33 2.43
N ILE A 251 -8.58 7.79 2.84
CA ILE A 251 -8.68 6.47 3.49
C ILE A 251 -8.18 5.38 2.53
N ALA A 252 -8.60 5.42 1.26
CA ALA A 252 -8.10 4.50 0.25
C ALA A 252 -6.57 4.62 0.09
N LEU A 253 -6.03 5.84 -0.01
CA LEU A 253 -4.57 6.03 -0.07
C LEU A 253 -3.86 5.48 1.18
N ALA A 254 -4.44 5.65 2.37
CA ALA A 254 -3.88 5.13 3.61
C ALA A 254 -3.83 3.60 3.61
N ARG A 255 -4.92 2.93 3.18
CA ARG A 255 -4.95 1.48 2.98
C ARG A 255 -3.94 1.03 1.92
N GLU A 256 -3.91 1.69 0.77
CA GLU A 256 -2.95 1.40 -0.31
C GLU A 256 -1.50 1.52 0.19
N ALA A 257 -1.20 2.52 1.03
CA ALA A 257 0.12 2.73 1.62
C ALA A 257 0.51 1.61 2.61
N MET A 258 -0.44 1.02 3.33
CA MET A 258 -0.20 -0.14 4.21
C MET A 258 0.01 -1.40 3.38
N VAL A 259 -0.89 -1.69 2.44
CA VAL A 259 -0.79 -2.88 1.57
C VAL A 259 0.54 -2.91 0.83
N ALA A 260 0.96 -1.78 0.23
CA ALA A 260 2.24 -1.70 -0.48
C ALA A 260 3.49 -1.84 0.41
N ARG A 261 3.33 -2.06 1.71
CA ARG A 261 4.40 -2.30 2.68
C ARG A 261 4.19 -3.60 3.47
N SER A 262 3.32 -4.49 2.97
CA SER A 262 2.92 -5.73 3.65
C SER A 262 2.51 -5.44 5.10
N ARG A 263 1.57 -4.51 5.25
CA ARG A 263 0.99 -4.09 6.53
C ARG A 263 -0.51 -3.92 6.39
N ASP A 264 -1.15 -3.96 7.54
CA ASP A 264 -2.56 -3.64 7.73
C ASP A 264 -2.72 -2.85 9.03
N LEU A 265 -3.73 -1.99 9.12
CA LEU A 265 -3.97 -1.16 10.29
C LEU A 265 -5.46 -0.87 10.45
N ASP A 266 -6.03 -1.27 11.59
CA ASP A 266 -7.46 -1.13 11.91
C ASP A 266 -7.98 0.29 11.71
N THR A 267 -7.22 1.31 12.10
CA THR A 267 -7.63 2.72 11.94
C THR A 267 -7.85 3.13 10.49
N PHE A 268 -7.16 2.50 9.55
CA PHE A 268 -7.37 2.74 8.11
C PHE A 268 -8.39 1.77 7.52
N ALA A 269 -8.41 0.52 7.99
CA ALA A 269 -9.39 -0.48 7.58
C ALA A 269 -10.83 -0.07 7.95
N TYR A 270 -11.03 0.56 9.11
CA TYR A 270 -12.30 1.07 9.61
C TYR A 270 -12.37 2.60 9.64
N GLY A 271 -11.60 3.28 8.79
CA GLY A 271 -11.62 4.74 8.70
C GLY A 271 -13.02 5.27 8.38
N ASP A 272 -13.49 6.24 9.16
CA ASP A 272 -14.77 6.92 8.97
C ASP A 272 -14.61 8.11 8.02
N PRO A 273 -15.26 8.11 6.83
CA PRO A 273 -15.21 9.23 5.91
C PRO A 273 -15.76 10.55 6.48
N ASP A 274 -16.55 10.51 7.55
CA ASP A 274 -17.10 11.70 8.22
C ASP A 274 -16.16 12.23 9.32
N ASP A 275 -15.08 11.52 9.66
CA ASP A 275 -14.07 11.92 10.65
C ASP A 275 -12.64 11.85 10.08
N VAL A 276 -12.44 12.51 8.94
CA VAL A 276 -11.11 12.74 8.36
C VAL A 276 -10.76 14.23 8.42
N ARG A 277 -9.56 14.52 8.91
CA ARG A 277 -9.02 15.89 8.98
C ARG A 277 -7.64 15.96 8.33
N ILE A 278 -7.37 17.07 7.65
CA ILE A 278 -6.02 17.43 7.20
C ILE A 278 -5.44 18.45 8.16
N VAL A 279 -4.29 18.13 8.72
CA VAL A 279 -3.44 18.99 9.55
C VAL A 279 -2.30 19.49 8.66
N ASP A 280 -2.35 20.75 8.24
CA ASP A 280 -1.31 21.39 7.42
C ASP A 280 -0.17 21.89 8.32
N MET A 281 1.03 21.35 8.15
CA MET A 281 2.23 21.75 8.88
C MET A 281 3.11 22.72 8.08
N GLY A 282 2.66 23.14 6.90
CA GLY A 282 3.40 23.98 6.01
C GLY A 282 4.42 23.24 5.15
N ASP A 283 4.96 23.96 4.18
CA ASP A 283 6.04 23.51 3.30
C ASP A 283 5.73 22.18 2.61
N GLY A 284 4.44 21.95 2.32
CA GLY A 284 3.94 20.72 1.70
C GLY A 284 3.87 19.50 2.63
N LEU A 285 4.15 19.64 3.93
CA LEU A 285 3.93 18.58 4.92
C LEU A 285 2.49 18.65 5.47
N GLU A 286 1.77 17.55 5.34
CA GLU A 286 0.42 17.39 5.86
C GLU A 286 0.33 16.09 6.66
N PHE A 287 -0.49 16.07 7.70
CA PHE A 287 -0.95 14.83 8.32
C PHE A 287 -2.44 14.66 8.06
N VAL A 288 -2.83 13.51 7.55
CA VAL A 288 -4.24 13.11 7.45
C VAL A 288 -4.57 12.31 8.70
N ALA A 289 -5.34 12.90 9.60
CA ALA A 289 -5.89 12.23 10.76
C ALA A 289 -7.19 11.53 10.35
N ILE A 290 -7.24 10.21 10.52
CA ILE A 290 -8.37 9.35 10.14
C ILE A 290 -8.92 8.73 11.41
N GLY A 291 -10.13 9.14 11.79
CA GLY A 291 -10.88 8.52 12.87
C GLY A 291 -11.53 7.20 12.43
N LEU A 292 -11.93 6.40 13.41
CA LEU A 292 -12.63 5.13 13.20
C LEU A 292 -14.14 5.33 13.04
N ILE A 293 -14.86 4.39 12.44
CA ILE A 293 -16.34 4.35 12.52
C ILE A 293 -16.80 4.17 13.97
N ALA A 294 -18.03 4.60 14.28
CA ALA A 294 -18.56 4.65 15.64
C ALA A 294 -18.46 3.29 16.37
N GLU A 295 -18.75 2.20 15.66
CA GLU A 295 -18.72 0.82 16.16
C GLU A 295 -17.33 0.35 16.58
N ARG A 296 -16.27 1.04 16.15
CA ARG A 296 -14.86 0.71 16.41
C ARG A 296 -14.16 1.75 17.30
N ARG A 297 -14.84 2.83 17.68
CA ARG A 297 -14.25 3.86 18.55
C ARG A 297 -14.18 3.37 19.98
N LEU A 298 -13.03 3.57 20.64
CA LEU A 298 -12.92 3.40 22.08
C LEU A 298 -13.63 4.57 22.78
N LEU A 299 -14.31 4.28 23.89
CA LEU A 299 -15.12 5.26 24.61
C LEU A 299 -14.27 6.38 25.24
N LEU A 300 -13.07 6.05 25.74
CA LEU A 300 -12.22 6.97 26.50
C LEU A 300 -10.98 7.44 25.74
N GLU A 301 -10.48 6.63 24.79
CA GLU A 301 -9.24 6.88 24.06
C GLU A 301 -9.54 7.05 22.58
N ALA A 302 -9.70 8.30 22.13
CA ALA A 302 -9.90 8.56 20.72
C ALA A 302 -8.62 8.19 19.94
N VAL A 303 -8.68 7.10 19.17
CA VAL A 303 -7.59 6.63 18.33
C VAL A 303 -7.77 7.18 16.92
N TYR A 304 -6.74 7.87 16.43
CA TYR A 304 -6.63 8.34 15.04
C TYR A 304 -5.45 7.67 14.35
N GLY A 305 -5.68 7.17 13.15
CA GLY A 305 -4.61 6.78 12.23
C GLY A 305 -4.06 8.02 11.53
N PHE A 306 -2.73 8.18 11.48
CA PHE A 306 -2.10 9.32 10.80
C PHE A 306 -1.38 8.88 9.53
N LEU A 307 -1.86 9.33 8.38
CA LEU A 307 -1.12 9.25 7.12
C LEU A 307 -0.30 10.53 6.94
N THR A 308 1.03 10.41 6.94
CA THR A 308 1.91 11.56 6.68
C THR A 308 2.05 11.76 5.18
N LEU A 309 1.89 12.99 4.71
CA LEU A 309 2.04 13.33 3.29
C LEU A 309 3.08 14.45 3.14
N LYS A 310 4.02 14.27 2.21
CA LYS A 310 4.87 15.36 1.72
C LYS A 310 4.54 15.61 0.25
N ASN A 311 4.07 16.82 -0.07
CA ASN A 311 3.58 17.19 -1.39
C ASN A 311 2.54 16.20 -1.95
N GLY A 312 1.71 15.65 -1.06
CA GLY A 312 0.70 14.64 -1.38
C GLY A 312 1.23 13.21 -1.54
N VAL A 313 2.53 12.96 -1.30
CA VAL A 313 3.14 11.63 -1.35
C VAL A 313 3.23 11.03 0.06
N PRO A 314 2.73 9.79 0.29
CA PRO A 314 2.81 9.08 1.57
C PRO A 314 4.13 8.34 1.82
#